data_AF-A0A8T4PVB2-F1
#
_entry.id   AF-A0A8T4PVB2-F1
#
_cell.length_a   1.000
_cell.length_b   1.000
_cell.length_c   1.000
_cell.angle_alpha   90.00
_cell.angle_beta   90.00
_cell.angle_gamma   90.00
#
_symmetry.space_group_name_H-M   'P 1'
#
loop_
_entity.id
_entity.type
_entity.pdbx_description
1 polymer ?
#
loop_
_entity_poly.entity_id
_entity_poly.type
_entity_poly.pdbx_seq_one_letter_code
_entity_poly.pdbx_strand_id
1 'polypeptide(L)'
;MVWPLVIDYQEYPINRHGSHGELSSMRPVIDIRHEGMIIKALVDSGADRSVSFKQVGEVLGLDFTHDRSVVSNLYGLHRCDREGCELNPLCLKTYEKPLSFSVGDKQVVLPISWIERKFNVETDFMLILGRDFFSYFDILFKQRDEQFALFPHEA
;
A
#
# COMPACT_ATOMS: atom_id res chain seq x y z
N MET A 1 -3.90 20.52 19.98
CA MET A 1 -3.62 20.90 18.58
C MET A 1 -3.23 19.61 17.87
N VAL A 2 -3.96 19.21 16.83
CA VAL A 2 -3.65 17.99 16.05
C VAL A 2 -2.63 18.38 15.00
N TRP A 3 -1.47 17.73 14.99
CA TRP A 3 -0.44 17.96 13.97
C TRP A 3 -0.68 17.01 12.80
N PRO A 4 -0.57 17.50 11.55
CA PRO A 4 -0.76 16.66 10.37
C PRO A 4 0.33 15.59 10.31
N LEU A 5 -0.05 14.42 9.78
CA LEU A 5 0.91 13.37 9.49
C LEU A 5 1.60 13.71 8.17
N VAL A 6 2.87 14.10 8.23
CA VAL A 6 3.69 14.35 7.05
C VAL A 6 4.33 13.04 6.63
N ILE A 7 4.06 12.62 5.39
CA ILE A 7 4.57 11.36 4.85
C ILE A 7 5.62 11.66 3.81
N ASP A 8 6.82 11.14 4.04
CA ASP A 8 7.92 11.21 3.09
C ASP A 8 7.74 10.20 1.96
N TYR A 9 8.21 10.61 0.79
CA TYR A 9 8.36 9.70 -0.34
C TYR A 9 9.66 8.92 -0.17
N GLN A 10 9.59 7.60 -0.30
CA GLN A 10 10.76 6.74 -0.37
C GLN A 10 10.88 6.19 -1.80
N GLU A 11 12.10 6.16 -2.33
CA GLU A 11 12.37 5.38 -3.54
C GLU A 11 12.06 3.93 -3.23
N TYR A 12 11.13 3.37 -3.99
CA TYR A 12 10.80 1.97 -3.90
C TYR A 12 10.92 1.36 -5.30
N PRO A 13 11.72 0.29 -5.45
CA PRO A 13 11.93 -0.35 -6.74
C PRO A 13 10.69 -1.17 -7.10
N ILE A 14 9.65 -0.50 -7.59
CA ILE A 14 8.57 -1.19 -8.29
C ILE A 14 8.90 -1.11 -9.77
N ASN A 15 9.10 -2.26 -10.40
CA ASN A 15 9.05 -2.33 -11.86
C ASN A 15 7.63 -1.93 -12.28
N ARG A 16 7.48 -0.71 -12.81
CA ARG A 16 6.24 -0.31 -13.48
C ARG A 16 6.15 -1.08 -14.79
N HIS A 17 5.45 -2.21 -14.78
CA HIS A 17 5.16 -2.94 -16.00
C HIS A 17 4.15 -2.14 -16.83
N GLY A 18 4.59 -1.68 -18.02
CA GLY A 18 3.83 -0.82 -18.94
C GLY A 18 4.53 0.49 -19.31
N SER A 19 5.50 0.96 -18.53
CA SER A 19 6.32 2.14 -18.85
C SER A 19 7.72 1.69 -19.24
N HIS A 20 8.10 1.92 -20.50
CA HIS A 20 9.39 1.57 -21.11
C HIS A 20 10.62 1.98 -20.26
N GLY A 21 11.05 1.15 -19.31
CA GLY A 21 12.29 1.36 -18.57
C GLY A 21 12.33 2.60 -17.68
N GLU A 22 11.18 3.17 -17.30
CA GLU A 22 11.15 4.29 -16.37
C GLU A 22 11.61 3.85 -14.98
N LEU A 23 12.49 4.67 -14.38
CA LEU A 23 13.09 4.46 -13.06
C LEU A 23 12.03 4.28 -11.96
N SER A 24 12.45 3.61 -10.88
CA SER A 24 11.71 3.44 -9.63
C SER A 24 10.92 4.70 -9.26
N SER A 25 9.59 4.65 -9.33
CA SER A 25 8.78 5.80 -8.94
C SER A 25 8.78 5.90 -7.41
N MET A 26 9.20 7.03 -6.86
CA MET A 26 9.06 7.33 -5.44
C MET A 26 7.61 7.16 -4.97
N ARG A 27 7.40 6.38 -3.90
CA ARG A 27 6.09 6.11 -3.30
C ARG A 27 6.04 6.63 -1.87
N PRO A 28 4.90 7.17 -1.41
CA PRO A 28 4.76 7.57 -0.01
C PRO A 28 4.66 6.30 0.84
N VAL A 29 5.60 6.14 1.76
CA VAL A 29 5.69 4.98 2.65
C VAL A 29 5.72 5.47 4.08
N ILE A 30 5.05 4.73 4.96
CA ILE A 30 5.03 5.03 6.38
C ILE A 30 5.42 3.81 7.20
N ASP A 31 6.16 4.06 8.28
CA ASP A 31 6.46 3.05 9.28
C ASP A 31 5.27 2.96 10.26
N ILE A 32 4.63 1.79 10.29
CA ILE A 32 3.63 1.46 11.32
C ILE A 32 4.25 0.50 12.34
N ARG A 33 3.74 0.50 13.58
CA ARG A 33 4.21 -0.38 14.65
C ARG A 33 3.10 -1.30 15.14
N HIS A 34 3.32 -2.61 15.06
CA HIS A 34 2.43 -3.64 15.57
C HIS A 34 3.22 -4.57 16.48
N GLU A 35 2.85 -4.65 17.77
CA GLU A 35 3.50 -5.53 18.76
C GLU A 35 5.04 -5.43 18.80
N GLY A 36 5.58 -4.23 18.61
CA GLY A 36 7.02 -3.97 18.60
C GLY A 36 7.71 -4.18 17.25
N MET A 37 7.02 -4.75 16.25
CA MET A 37 7.50 -4.84 14.88
C MET A 37 7.25 -3.55 14.09
N ILE A 38 8.22 -3.14 13.28
CA ILE A 38 8.07 -2.02 12.34
C ILE A 38 7.73 -2.59 10.96
N ILE A 39 6.60 -2.16 10.40
CA ILE A 39 6.13 -2.56 9.07
C ILE A 39 6.12 -1.33 8.18
N LYS A 40 6.76 -1.42 7.02
CA LYS A 40 6.70 -0.40 5.99
C LYS A 40 5.42 -0.57 5.18
N ALA A 41 4.50 0.38 5.33
CA ALA A 41 3.22 0.38 4.63
C ALA A 41 3.23 1.41 3.49
N LEU A 42 2.78 1.00 2.31
CA LEU A 42 2.51 1.92 1.20
C LEU A 42 1.26 2.72 1.54
N VAL A 43 1.28 4.03 1.33
CA VAL A 43 0.07 4.86 1.40
C VAL A 43 -0.46 5.11 0.00
N ASP A 44 -1.70 4.70 -0.28
CA ASP A 44 -2.29 4.79 -1.60
C ASP A 44 -3.69 5.40 -1.54
N SER A 45 -3.80 6.69 -1.88
CA SER A 45 -5.09 7.40 -1.95
C SER A 45 -6.00 6.89 -3.09
N GLY A 46 -5.43 6.18 -4.07
CA GLY A 46 -6.15 5.55 -5.17
C GLY A 46 -6.84 4.24 -4.76
N ALA A 47 -6.35 3.58 -3.72
CA ALA A 47 -6.97 2.38 -3.18
C ALA A 47 -8.16 2.74 -2.28
N ASP A 48 -9.33 2.16 -2.54
CA ASP A 48 -10.53 2.43 -1.73
C ASP A 48 -10.45 1.82 -0.31
N ARG A 49 -9.68 0.74 -0.15
CA ARG A 49 -9.53 -0.01 1.10
C ARG A 49 -8.09 -0.38 1.35
N SER A 50 -7.76 -0.58 2.62
CA SER A 50 -6.47 -1.13 3.03
C SER A 50 -6.39 -2.63 2.80
N VAL A 51 -5.26 -3.08 2.24
CA VAL A 51 -5.07 -4.46 1.77
C VAL A 51 -3.74 -5.01 2.27
N SER A 52 -3.74 -6.28 2.67
CA SER A 52 -2.54 -7.04 2.98
C SER A 52 -2.71 -8.50 2.58
N PHE A 53 -1.68 -9.31 2.76
CA PHE A 53 -1.65 -10.72 2.41
C PHE A 53 -2.00 -11.56 3.63
N LYS A 54 -2.85 -12.57 3.46
CA LYS A 54 -3.21 -13.51 4.54
C LYS A 54 -1.97 -14.07 5.26
N GLN A 55 -0.95 -14.48 4.49
CA GLN A 55 0.33 -14.96 5.02
C GLN A 55 1.03 -13.93 5.92
N VAL A 56 0.97 -12.64 5.58
CA VAL A 56 1.52 -11.57 6.42
C VAL A 56 0.71 -11.46 7.70
N GLY A 57 -0.61 -11.50 7.62
CA GLY A 57 -1.48 -11.50 8.80
C GLY A 57 -1.20 -12.65 9.76
N GLU A 58 -0.94 -13.87 9.24
CA GLU A 58 -0.56 -15.04 10.03
C GLU A 58 0.78 -14.82 10.78
N VAL A 59 1.76 -14.17 10.13
CA VAL A 59 3.03 -13.77 10.77
C VAL A 59 2.81 -12.72 11.86
N LEU A 60 1.81 -11.84 11.69
CA LEU A 60 1.37 -10.88 12.70
C LEU A 60 0.47 -11.51 13.78
N GLY A 61 0.34 -12.84 13.83
CA GLY A 61 -0.44 -13.54 14.86
C GLY A 61 -1.95 -13.60 14.63
N LEU A 62 -2.44 -13.20 13.45
CA LEU A 62 -3.85 -13.34 13.10
C LEU A 62 -4.15 -14.78 12.66
N ASP A 63 -5.13 -15.42 13.31
CA ASP A 63 -5.66 -16.71 12.86
C ASP A 63 -6.78 -16.50 11.84
N PHE A 64 -6.71 -17.13 10.66
CA PHE A 64 -7.74 -17.07 9.61
C PHE A 64 -8.57 -18.36 9.48
N THR A 65 -8.33 -19.36 10.31
CA THR A 65 -8.82 -20.74 10.13
C THR A 65 -10.35 -20.84 10.14
N HIS A 66 -11.01 -20.01 10.95
CA HIS A 66 -12.46 -20.05 11.14
C HIS A 66 -13.21 -18.92 10.43
N ASP A 67 -12.49 -18.09 9.68
CA ASP A 67 -13.08 -16.91 9.06
C ASP A 67 -13.75 -17.20 7.74
N ARG A 68 -14.87 -16.55 7.53
CA ARG A 68 -15.55 -16.57 6.25
C ARG A 68 -14.70 -15.79 5.25
N SER A 69 -14.27 -16.45 4.19
CA SER A 69 -13.73 -15.79 3.02
C SER A 69 -14.85 -15.38 2.08
N VAL A 70 -14.67 -14.26 1.40
CA VAL A 70 -15.46 -13.86 0.26
C VAL A 70 -14.56 -13.92 -0.97
N VAL A 71 -15.07 -14.51 -2.04
CA VAL A 71 -14.40 -14.42 -3.35
C VAL A 71 -14.77 -13.06 -3.93
N SER A 72 -13.78 -12.18 -4.08
CA SER A 72 -14.01 -10.82 -4.55
C SER A 72 -13.07 -10.48 -5.71
N ASN A 73 -13.56 -9.63 -6.62
CA ASN A 73 -12.73 -9.05 -7.67
C ASN A 73 -11.98 -7.87 -7.07
N LEU A 74 -10.65 -7.98 -7.02
CA LEU A 74 -9.77 -6.92 -6.57
C LEU A 74 -9.27 -6.16 -7.80
N TYR A 75 -9.86 -4.99 -8.03
CA TYR A 75 -9.43 -4.08 -9.07
C TYR A 75 -8.11 -3.41 -8.66
N GLY A 76 -7.18 -3.25 -9.60
CA GLY A 76 -5.82 -2.75 -9.34
C GLY A 76 -4.78 -3.83 -9.03
N LEU A 77 -5.19 -5.10 -8.86
CA LEU A 77 -4.29 -6.25 -8.79
C LEU A 77 -4.44 -7.09 -10.06
N HIS A 78 -3.36 -7.27 -10.81
CA HIS A 78 -3.37 -7.92 -12.13
C HIS A 78 -2.41 -9.11 -12.19
N ARG A 79 -2.73 -10.06 -13.07
CA ARG A 79 -2.05 -11.36 -13.21
C ARG A 79 -0.92 -11.38 -14.24
N CYS A 80 -0.69 -10.26 -14.94
CA CYS A 80 0.08 -10.24 -16.16
C CYS A 80 0.77 -8.87 -16.36
N ASP A 81 1.94 -8.90 -17.01
CA ASP A 81 2.79 -7.74 -17.26
C ASP A 81 2.51 -7.05 -18.62
N ARG A 82 1.40 -7.40 -19.28
CA ARG A 82 1.03 -6.86 -20.59
C ARG A 82 0.01 -5.73 -20.47
N GLU A 83 0.13 -4.75 -21.36
CA GLU A 83 -0.81 -3.63 -21.52
C GLU A 83 -2.26 -4.15 -21.71
N GLY A 84 -3.23 -3.55 -21.03
CA GLY A 84 -4.64 -3.99 -21.04
C GLY A 84 -5.02 -5.03 -19.97
N CYS A 85 -4.06 -5.54 -19.19
CA CYS A 85 -4.35 -6.46 -18.08
C CYS A 85 -5.04 -5.77 -16.89
N GLU A 86 -5.01 -4.43 -16.82
CA GLU A 86 -5.80 -3.63 -15.88
C GLU A 86 -7.32 -3.91 -15.95
N LEU A 87 -7.79 -4.40 -17.10
CA LEU A 87 -9.19 -4.74 -17.35
C LEU A 87 -9.59 -6.13 -16.80
N ASN A 88 -8.62 -6.93 -16.34
CA ASN A 88 -8.85 -8.27 -15.83
C ASN A 88 -8.51 -8.32 -14.33
N PRO A 89 -9.45 -7.94 -13.44
CA PRO A 89 -9.21 -7.93 -12.02
C PRO A 89 -8.92 -9.34 -11.49
N LEU A 90 -8.08 -9.41 -10.46
CA LEU A 90 -7.79 -10.65 -9.78
C LEU A 90 -8.98 -11.06 -8.90
N CYS A 91 -9.54 -12.22 -9.23
CA CYS A 91 -10.53 -12.89 -8.39
C CYS A 91 -9.79 -13.73 -7.35
N LEU A 92 -9.76 -13.26 -6.11
CA LEU A 92 -9.07 -13.89 -4.99
C LEU A 92 -10.03 -14.09 -3.81
N LYS A 93 -9.72 -15.06 -2.96
CA LYS A 93 -10.33 -15.16 -1.65
C LYS A 93 -9.80 -14.03 -0.77
N THR A 94 -10.71 -13.34 -0.11
CA THR A 94 -10.42 -12.21 0.76
C THR A 94 -11.07 -12.47 2.12
N TYR A 95 -10.36 -12.11 3.18
CA TYR A 95 -10.83 -12.15 4.56
C TYR A 95 -10.83 -10.73 5.11
N GLU A 96 -11.83 -10.37 5.88
CA GLU A 96 -11.91 -9.03 6.49
C GLU A 96 -11.58 -9.15 7.98
N LYS A 97 -10.47 -8.56 8.41
CA LYS A 97 -10.09 -8.52 9.82
C LYS A 97 -9.42 -7.20 10.20
N PRO A 98 -9.69 -6.67 11.39
CA PRO A 98 -9.01 -5.48 11.86
C PRO A 98 -7.55 -5.79 12.21
N LEU A 99 -6.66 -4.84 11.92
CA LEU A 99 -5.30 -4.79 12.45
C LEU A 99 -5.20 -3.61 13.41
N SER A 100 -4.68 -3.85 14.61
CA SER A 100 -4.33 -2.80 15.58
C SER A 100 -2.86 -2.45 15.44
N PHE A 101 -2.53 -1.19 15.18
CA PHE A 101 -1.16 -0.72 15.05
C PHE A 101 -1.04 0.76 15.45
N SER A 102 0.18 1.22 15.65
CA SER A 102 0.47 2.63 15.94
C SER A 102 1.22 3.31 14.81
N VAL A 103 0.95 4.60 14.64
CA VAL A 103 1.69 5.52 13.78
C VAL A 103 2.10 6.71 14.65
N GLY A 104 3.40 6.84 14.89
CA GLY A 104 3.89 7.71 15.96
C GLY A 104 3.28 7.29 17.31
N ASP A 105 2.61 8.22 17.97
CA ASP A 105 1.96 7.99 19.27
C ASP A 105 0.47 7.62 19.15
N LYS A 106 -0.09 7.60 17.94
CA LYS A 106 -1.50 7.32 17.72
C LYS A 106 -1.74 5.85 17.46
N GLN A 107 -2.66 5.25 18.23
CA GLN A 107 -3.18 3.92 17.98
C GLN A 107 -4.31 3.95 16.95
N VAL A 108 -4.30 2.98 16.06
CA VAL A 108 -5.22 2.81 14.94
C VAL A 108 -5.71 1.36 14.94
N VAL A 109 -7.01 1.16 14.81
CA VAL A 109 -7.61 -0.15 14.53
C VAL A 109 -8.32 -0.02 13.20
N LEU A 110 -7.76 -0.66 12.17
CA LEU A 110 -8.21 -0.51 10.79
C LEU A 110 -8.68 -1.86 10.23
N PRO A 111 -9.89 -1.96 9.64
CA PRO A 111 -10.29 -3.14 8.89
C PRO A 111 -9.35 -3.33 7.69
N ILE A 112 -8.74 -4.50 7.57
CA ILE A 112 -7.87 -4.84 6.45
C ILE A 112 -8.52 -5.97 5.64
N SER A 113 -8.50 -5.82 4.32
CA SER A 113 -8.80 -6.89 3.38
C SER A 113 -7.55 -7.76 3.19
N TRP A 114 -7.59 -8.99 3.73
CA TRP A 114 -6.50 -9.96 3.67
C TRP A 114 -6.68 -10.91 2.49
N ILE A 115 -5.78 -10.85 1.52
CA ILE A 115 -5.92 -11.59 0.26
C ILE A 115 -5.17 -12.92 0.29
N GLU A 116 -5.77 -13.97 -0.27
CA GLU A 116 -5.16 -15.30 -0.38
C GLU A 116 -4.32 -15.39 -1.67
N ARG A 117 -3.16 -14.73 -1.63
CA ARG A 117 -2.08 -14.82 -2.64
C ARG A 117 -0.75 -14.95 -1.91
N LYS A 118 0.20 -15.67 -2.50
CA LYS A 118 1.57 -15.71 -1.98
C LYS A 118 2.19 -14.32 -2.00
N PHE A 119 2.80 -13.91 -0.89
CA PHE A 119 3.56 -12.67 -0.78
C PHE A 119 4.90 -12.81 -1.50
N ASN A 120 5.25 -11.82 -2.32
CA ASN A 120 6.54 -11.70 -3.00
C ASN A 120 7.35 -10.56 -2.38
N VAL A 121 8.43 -10.92 -1.67
CA VAL A 121 9.31 -9.98 -0.97
C VAL A 121 10.00 -8.96 -1.88
N GLU A 122 10.12 -9.26 -3.19
CA GLU A 122 10.81 -8.39 -4.14
C GLU A 122 9.90 -7.29 -4.71
N THR A 123 8.59 -7.53 -4.75
CA THR A 123 7.66 -6.66 -5.49
C THR A 123 6.47 -6.17 -4.68
N ASP A 124 6.18 -6.80 -3.54
CA ASP A 124 4.99 -6.48 -2.75
C ASP A 124 5.31 -5.64 -1.50
N PHE A 125 4.42 -4.71 -1.20
CA PHE A 125 4.36 -4.09 0.13
C PHE A 125 3.62 -5.00 1.09
N MET A 126 4.15 -5.15 2.31
CA MET A 126 3.50 -5.96 3.35
C MET A 126 2.09 -5.45 3.69
N LEU A 127 1.89 -4.14 3.60
CA LEU A 127 0.60 -3.48 3.84
C LEU A 127 0.44 -2.30 2.88
N ILE A 128 -0.76 -2.17 2.32
CA ILE A 128 -1.20 -1.00 1.57
C ILE A 128 -2.30 -0.33 2.38
N LEU A 129 -2.10 0.94 2.73
CA LEU A 129 -3.06 1.79 3.44
C LEU A 129 -3.85 2.59 2.41
N GLY A 130 -5.12 2.21 2.24
CA GLY A 130 -6.06 2.85 1.34
C GLY A 130 -6.73 4.08 1.94
N ARG A 131 -7.78 4.58 1.27
CA ARG A 131 -8.53 5.78 1.67
C ARG A 131 -9.17 5.67 3.06
N ASP A 132 -9.50 4.45 3.50
CA ASP A 132 -10.03 4.18 4.84
C ASP A 132 -9.09 4.64 5.98
N PHE A 133 -7.78 4.53 5.78
CA PHE A 133 -6.76 5.03 6.72
C PHE A 133 -6.77 6.57 6.86
N PHE A 134 -7.16 7.30 5.82
CA PHE A 134 -7.09 8.77 5.80
C PHE A 134 -8.11 9.40 6.75
N SER A 135 -9.14 8.65 7.18
CA SER A 135 -10.07 9.09 8.20
C SER A 135 -9.42 9.30 9.58
N TYR A 136 -8.22 8.74 9.81
CA TYR A 136 -7.51 8.85 11.08
C TYR A 136 -6.55 10.04 11.13
N PHE A 137 -6.15 10.61 10.00
CA PHE A 137 -5.11 11.65 9.96
C PHE A 137 -5.40 12.69 8.89
N ASP A 138 -5.12 13.95 9.20
CA ASP A 138 -4.89 14.94 8.16
C ASP A 138 -3.53 14.64 7.53
N ILE A 139 -3.55 13.99 6.37
CA ILE A 139 -2.33 13.56 5.66
C ILE A 139 -1.88 14.66 4.72
N LEU A 140 -0.64 15.10 4.88
CA LEU A 140 0.03 15.99 3.93
C LEU A 140 1.17 15.23 3.26
N PHE A 141 1.04 15.05 1.96
CA PHE A 141 2.14 14.54 1.14
C PHE A 141 3.13 15.67 0.91
N LYS A 142 4.39 15.46 1.31
CA LYS A 142 5.45 16.44 1.08
C LYS A 142 5.62 16.63 -0.44
N GLN A 143 5.51 17.86 -0.93
CA GLN A 143 5.68 18.15 -2.35
C GLN A 143 7.05 17.62 -2.81
N ARG A 144 7.09 16.91 -3.95
CA ARG A 144 8.35 16.47 -4.53
C ARG A 144 9.16 17.73 -4.86
N ASP A 145 10.37 17.83 -4.34
CA ASP A 145 11.32 18.85 -4.75
C ASP A 145 11.79 18.52 -6.18
N GLU A 146 10.93 18.74 -7.16
CA GLU A 146 11.31 18.64 -8.57
C GLU A 146 12.29 19.78 -8.87
N GLN A 147 13.55 19.45 -9.12
CA GLN A 147 14.49 20.38 -9.74
C GLN A 147 13.99 20.68 -11.15
N PHE A 148 13.28 21.79 -11.32
CA PHE A 148 12.97 22.31 -12.65
C PHE A 148 14.26 22.84 -13.28
N ALA A 149 14.88 22.04 -14.15
CA ALA A 149 15.90 22.54 -15.06
C ALA A 149 15.20 23.22 -16.25
N LEU A 150 15.17 24.56 -16.25
CA LEU A 150 14.83 25.32 -17.46
C LEU A 150 16.04 25.24 -18.39
N PHE A 151 15.95 24.45 -19.46
CA PHE A 151 16.94 24.50 -20.53
C PHE A 151 16.71 25.79 -21.32
N PRO A 152 17.71 26.68 -21.44
CA PRO A 152 17.59 27.83 -22.34
C PRO A 152 17.41 27.33 -23.77
N HIS A 153 16.42 27.89 -24.47
CA HIS A 153 16.32 27.72 -25.91
C HIS A 153 17.56 28.35 -26.55
N GLU A 154 18.37 27.55 -27.25
CA GLU A 154 19.37 28.09 -28.16
C GLU A 154 18.65 28.88 -29.26
N ALA A 155 19.02 30.15 -29.39
CA ALA A 155 18.48 31.10 -30.35
C ALA A 155 19.14 30.97 -31.73
#